data_AF-A0A6I5NNH1-F1
#
_entry.id   AF-A0A6I5NNH1-F1
#
_cell.length_a   1.000
_cell.length_b   1.000
_cell.length_c   1.000
_cell.angle_alpha   90.00
_cell.angle_beta   90.00
_cell.angle_gamma   90.00
#
_symmetry.space_group_name_H-M   'P 1'
#
loop_
_entity.id
_entity.type
_entity.pdbx_description
1 polymer ?
#
loop_
_entity_poly.entity_id
_entity_poly.type
_entity_poly.pdbx_seq_one_letter_code
_entity_poly.pdbx_strand_id
1 'polypeptide(L)'
;MQQAALPEPERVDILAELAALREILTQLESPDQRKINNALEDAEAELEKPEPDKDEVGQALDRALNYAEKANGFAEAIDQLRPHVEQAAGWLGKHWHKILAVVGLVA
;
A
#
# COMPACT_ATOMS: atom_id res chain seq x y z
N MET A 1 -16.81 -7.74 2.94
CA MET A 1 -15.64 -7.44 2.09
C MET A 1 -16.11 -7.38 0.64
N GLN A 2 -15.55 -6.46 -0.14
CA GLN A 2 -15.93 -6.23 -1.53
C GLN A 2 -14.85 -6.80 -2.47
N GLN A 3 -15.25 -7.27 -3.66
CA GLN A 3 -14.29 -7.81 -4.64
C GLN A 3 -13.53 -6.66 -5.32
N ALA A 4 -12.20 -6.78 -5.35
CA ALA A 4 -11.29 -5.81 -5.97
C ALA A 4 -11.22 -6.00 -7.49
N ALA A 5 -11.14 -4.88 -8.22
CA ALA A 5 -10.94 -4.88 -9.67
C ALA A 5 -9.45 -4.64 -9.98
N LEU A 6 -8.64 -5.70 -9.87
CA LEU A 6 -7.19 -5.56 -9.97
C LEU A 6 -6.72 -5.32 -11.41
N PRO A 7 -5.85 -4.31 -11.65
CA PRO A 7 -5.28 -4.05 -12.97
C PRO A 7 -4.22 -5.09 -13.36
N GLU A 8 -3.91 -5.16 -14.66
CA GLU A 8 -2.69 -5.82 -15.14
C GLU A 8 -1.45 -5.05 -14.66
N PRO A 9 -0.37 -5.72 -14.21
CA PRO A 9 0.81 -5.05 -13.65
C PRO A 9 1.42 -3.98 -14.56
N GLU A 10 1.40 -4.19 -15.87
CA GLU A 10 1.96 -3.29 -16.87
C GLU A 10 1.16 -1.98 -17.04
N ARG A 11 -0.04 -1.91 -16.47
CA ARG A 11 -0.91 -0.72 -16.50
C ARG A 11 -0.82 0.13 -15.24
N VAL A 12 -0.04 -0.30 -14.25
CA VAL A 12 0.09 0.38 -12.97
C VAL A 12 1.33 1.25 -12.97
N ASP A 13 1.15 2.54 -12.67
CA ASP A 13 2.26 3.43 -12.31
C ASP A 13 2.53 3.29 -10.80
N ILE A 14 3.31 2.27 -10.43
CA ILE A 14 3.52 1.94 -9.02
C ILE A 14 4.17 3.07 -8.21
N LEU A 15 4.96 3.96 -8.84
CA LEU A 15 5.56 5.11 -8.18
C LEU A 15 4.49 6.14 -7.82
N ALA A 16 3.55 6.41 -8.73
CA ALA A 16 2.43 7.30 -8.46
C ALA A 16 1.51 6.74 -7.36
N GLU A 17 1.23 5.43 -7.39
CA GLU A 17 0.40 4.80 -6.36
C GLU A 17 1.08 4.82 -4.99
N LEU A 18 2.39 4.58 -4.92
CA LEU A 18 3.14 4.66 -3.66
C LEU A 18 3.17 6.10 -3.11
N ALA A 19 3.32 7.11 -3.98
CA ALA A 19 3.26 8.50 -3.58
C ALA A 19 1.89 8.88 -3.00
N ALA A 20 0.80 8.43 -3.62
CA ALA A 20 -0.57 8.65 -3.12
C ALA A 20 -0.81 7.93 -1.78
N LEU A 21 -0.34 6.68 -1.64
CA LEU A 21 -0.38 5.96 -0.37
C LEU A 21 0.40 6.71 0.71
N ARG A 22 1.60 7.22 0.41
CA ARG A 22 2.36 8.03 1.36
C ARG A 22 1.58 9.28 1.77
N GLU A 23 1.00 10.02 0.84
CA GLU A 23 0.24 11.24 1.14
C GLU A 23 -0.90 10.95 2.13
N ILE A 24 -1.67 9.89 1.90
CA ILE A 24 -2.79 9.52 2.78
C ILE A 24 -2.29 9.01 4.12
N LEU A 25 -1.36 8.04 4.12
CA LEU A 25 -0.92 7.36 5.33
C LEU A 25 -0.13 8.28 6.27
N THR A 26 0.53 9.31 5.75
CA THR A 26 1.30 10.26 6.58
C THR A 26 0.45 11.37 7.20
N GLN A 27 -0.80 11.53 6.76
CA GLN A 27 -1.77 12.44 7.38
C GLN A 27 -2.50 11.81 8.58
N LEU A 28 -2.42 10.49 8.75
CA LEU A 28 -3.05 9.79 9.86
C LEU A 28 -2.37 10.14 11.18
N GLU A 29 -3.14 10.33 12.24
CA GLU A 29 -2.59 10.54 13.57
C GLU A 29 -2.24 9.18 14.20
N SER A 30 -0.95 8.83 14.23
CA SER A 30 -0.48 7.54 14.71
C SER A 30 0.72 7.65 15.66
N PRO A 31 0.74 6.90 16.79
CA PRO A 31 1.96 6.74 17.59
C PRO A 31 3.05 5.97 16.83
N ASP A 32 2.68 5.23 15.78
CA ASP A 32 3.59 4.46 14.93
C ASP A 32 4.02 5.26 13.67
N GLN A 33 3.84 6.58 13.63
CA GLN A 33 4.14 7.41 12.45
C GLN A 33 5.54 7.18 11.87
N ARG A 34 6.55 7.05 12.73
CA ARG A 34 7.93 6.75 12.29
C ARG A 34 8.01 5.40 11.57
N LYS A 35 7.30 4.38 12.06
CA LYS A 35 7.31 3.05 11.44
C LYS A 35 6.57 3.05 10.11
N ILE A 36 5.48 3.82 10.00
CA ILE A 36 4.77 4.04 8.73
C ILE A 36 5.72 4.67 7.72
N ASN A 37 6.38 5.78 8.08
CA ASN A 37 7.31 6.48 7.19
C ASN A 37 8.46 5.58 6.75
N ASN A 38 9.12 4.88 7.69
CA ASN A 38 10.24 3.99 7.36
C ASN A 38 9.80 2.86 6.40
N ALA A 39 8.62 2.28 6.60
CA ALA A 39 8.12 1.23 5.71
C ALA A 39 7.80 1.77 4.31
N LEU A 40 7.31 3.01 4.20
CA LEU A 40 7.12 3.67 2.91
C LEU A 40 8.47 4.00 2.24
N GLU A 41 9.45 4.49 2.98
CA GLU A 41 10.81 4.75 2.49
C GLU A 41 11.50 3.47 2.00
N ASP A 42 11.33 2.35 2.70
CA ASP A 42 11.83 1.04 2.27
C ASP A 42 11.24 0.64 0.90
N ALA A 43 9.94 0.87 0.68
CA ALA A 43 9.28 0.60 -0.61
C ALA A 43 9.76 1.56 -1.71
N GLU A 44 9.94 2.85 -1.39
CA GLU A 44 10.45 3.86 -2.33
C GLU A 44 11.87 3.50 -2.79
N ALA A 45 12.76 3.19 -1.84
CA ALA A 45 14.13 2.79 -2.12
C ALA A 45 14.22 1.51 -2.97
N GLU A 46 13.30 0.57 -2.78
CA GLU A 46 13.22 -0.63 -3.61
C GLU A 46 12.84 -0.31 -5.05
N LEU A 47 11.84 0.55 -5.23
CA LEU A 47 11.36 0.96 -6.56
C LEU A 47 12.38 1.81 -7.34
N GLU A 48 13.36 2.41 -6.67
CA GLU A 48 14.47 3.13 -7.32
C GLU A 48 15.53 2.19 -7.91
N LYS A 49 15.51 0.89 -7.59
CA LYS A 49 16.46 -0.07 -8.16
C LYS A 49 16.16 -0.32 -9.65
N PRO A 50 17.16 -0.68 -10.47
CA PRO A 50 16.95 -0.99 -11.90
C PRO A 50 15.96 -2.12 -12.15
N GLU A 51 15.93 -3.10 -11.25
CA GLU A 51 15.00 -4.23 -11.24
C GLU A 51 14.45 -4.38 -9.81
N PRO A 52 13.35 -3.69 -9.47
CA PRO A 52 12.77 -3.76 -8.13
C PRO A 52 12.24 -5.16 -7.80
N ASP A 53 12.48 -5.62 -6.58
CA ASP A 53 11.89 -6.84 -6.05
C ASP A 53 10.46 -6.58 -5.54
N LYS A 54 9.47 -7.17 -6.22
CA LYS A 54 8.06 -7.04 -5.84
C LYS A 54 7.76 -7.59 -4.44
N ASP A 55 8.48 -8.60 -3.98
CA ASP A 55 8.28 -9.14 -2.63
C ASP A 55 8.82 -8.18 -1.56
N GLU A 56 9.93 -7.47 -1.82
CA GLU A 56 10.44 -6.44 -0.91
C GLU A 56 9.48 -5.25 -0.83
N VAL A 57 8.98 -4.76 -1.98
CA VAL A 57 7.95 -3.70 -2.03
C VAL A 57 6.68 -4.15 -1.30
N GLY A 58 6.21 -5.37 -1.55
CA GLY A 58 5.01 -5.92 -0.94
C GLY A 58 5.13 -6.04 0.58
N GLN A 59 6.28 -6.50 1.09
CA GLN A 59 6.55 -6.57 2.54
C GLN A 59 6.56 -5.19 3.18
N ALA A 60 7.15 -4.20 2.51
CA ALA A 60 7.21 -2.83 2.97
C ALA A 60 5.81 -2.19 3.03
N LEU A 61 5.01 -2.34 1.97
CA LEU A 61 3.62 -1.86 1.93
C LEU A 61 2.72 -2.55 2.96
N ASP A 62 2.83 -3.87 3.12
CA ASP A 62 2.08 -4.62 4.13
C ASP A 62 2.40 -4.09 5.53
N ARG A 63 3.68 -3.84 5.86
CA ARG A 63 4.07 -3.21 7.13
C ARG A 63 3.46 -1.81 7.29
N ALA A 64 3.56 -0.95 6.27
CA ALA A 64 3.02 0.41 6.34
C ALA A 64 1.52 0.40 6.63
N LEU A 65 0.76 -0.41 5.90
CA LEU A 65 -0.70 -0.56 6.07
C LEU A 65 -1.06 -1.12 7.45
N ASN A 66 -0.35 -2.16 7.93
CA ASN A 66 -0.61 -2.73 9.26
C ASN A 66 -0.28 -1.78 10.43
N TYR A 67 0.69 -0.87 10.26
CA TYR A 67 0.93 0.19 11.25
C TYR A 67 -0.14 1.29 11.16
N ALA A 68 -0.55 1.66 9.94
CA ALA A 68 -1.56 2.66 9.71
C ALA A 68 -2.96 2.23 10.17
N GLU A 69 -3.30 0.95 10.10
CA GLU A 69 -4.59 0.41 10.57
C GLU A 69 -4.87 0.74 12.05
N LYS A 70 -3.81 0.98 12.84
CA LYS A 70 -3.90 1.33 14.26
C LYS A 70 -4.05 2.85 14.50
N ALA A 71 -3.94 3.65 13.45
CA ALA A 71 -3.98 5.10 13.54
C ALA A 71 -5.40 5.63 13.73
N ASN A 72 -5.52 6.77 14.40
CA ASN A 72 -6.78 7.50 14.45
C ASN A 72 -7.08 8.09 13.06
N GLY A 73 -8.31 7.93 12.58
CA GLY A 73 -8.71 8.36 11.24
C GLY A 73 -8.53 7.31 10.13
N PHE A 74 -8.01 6.12 10.44
CA PHE A 74 -7.78 5.08 9.41
C PHE A 74 -9.09 4.61 8.75
N ALA A 75 -10.13 4.38 9.56
CA ALA A 75 -11.42 3.91 9.05
C ALA A 75 -12.05 4.90 8.07
N GLU A 76 -11.89 6.20 8.32
CA GLU A 76 -12.33 7.31 7.48
C GLU A 76 -11.49 7.44 6.20
N ALA A 77 -10.23 7.00 6.23
CA ALA A 77 -9.31 7.03 5.09
C ALA A 77 -9.46 5.82 4.16
N ILE A 78 -10.15 4.74 4.57
CA ILE A 78 -10.27 3.50 3.78
C ILE A 78 -10.73 3.76 2.34
N ASP A 79 -11.76 4.59 2.15
CA ASP A 79 -12.30 4.85 0.81
C ASP A 79 -11.29 5.58 -0.10
N GLN A 80 -10.38 6.37 0.48
CA GLN A 80 -9.28 7.01 -0.25
C GLN A 80 -8.13 6.01 -0.50
N LEU A 81 -7.86 5.10 0.43
CA LEU A 81 -6.79 4.10 0.32
C LEU A 81 -7.11 3.01 -0.71
N ARG A 82 -8.36 2.55 -0.77
CA ARG A 82 -8.79 1.42 -1.61
C ARG A 82 -8.25 1.46 -3.05
N PRO A 83 -8.50 2.51 -3.86
CA PRO A 83 -8.04 2.51 -5.25
C PRO A 83 -6.53 2.31 -5.36
N HIS A 84 -5.74 2.93 -4.48
CA HIS A 84 -4.28 2.81 -4.51
C HIS A 84 -3.79 1.43 -4.03
N VAL A 85 -4.45 0.84 -3.04
CA VAL A 85 -4.14 -0.52 -2.58
C VAL A 85 -4.53 -1.58 -3.61
N GLU A 86 -5.63 -1.39 -4.37
CA GLU A 86 -5.99 -2.26 -5.50
C GLU A 86 -4.93 -2.21 -6.60
N GLN A 87 -4.49 -1.01 -6.96
CA GLN A 87 -3.46 -0.81 -7.98
C GLN A 87 -2.12 -1.42 -7.56
N ALA A 88 -1.69 -1.17 -6.32
CA ALA A 88 -0.49 -1.76 -5.76
C ALA A 88 -0.59 -3.30 -5.71
N ALA A 89 -1.71 -3.87 -5.25
CA ALA A 89 -1.91 -5.32 -5.22
C ALA A 89 -1.89 -5.95 -6.63
N GLY A 90 -2.49 -5.28 -7.62
CA GLY A 90 -2.44 -5.72 -9.03
C GLY A 90 -1.01 -5.74 -9.57
N TRP A 91 -0.21 -4.71 -9.27
CA TRP A 91 1.20 -4.66 -9.65
C TRP A 91 2.05 -5.72 -8.94
N LEU A 92 1.88 -5.90 -7.63
CA LEU A 92 2.61 -6.88 -6.81
C LEU A 92 2.26 -8.33 -7.19
N GLY A 93 1.04 -8.55 -7.67
CA GLY A 93 0.56 -9.84 -8.13
C GLY A 93 -0.02 -10.72 -7.02
N LYS A 94 -0.46 -11.93 -7.43
CA LYS A 94 -1.33 -12.81 -6.62
C LYS A 94 -0.83 -13.14 -5.22
N HIS A 95 0.48 -13.19 -5.02
CA HIS A 95 1.06 -13.46 -3.70
C HIS A 95 0.73 -12.37 -2.67
N TRP A 96 0.51 -11.14 -3.14
CA TRP A 96 0.31 -9.95 -2.31
C TRP A 96 -1.14 -9.49 -2.21
N HIS A 97 -2.10 -10.17 -2.83
CA HIS A 97 -3.53 -9.83 -2.72
C HIS A 97 -4.05 -9.82 -1.27
N LYS A 98 -3.31 -10.41 -0.32
CA LYS A 98 -3.61 -10.32 1.12
C LYS A 98 -3.71 -8.88 1.64
N ILE A 99 -2.99 -7.92 1.05
CA ILE A 99 -3.01 -6.51 1.49
C ILE A 99 -4.36 -5.83 1.25
N LEU A 100 -5.17 -6.37 0.33
CA LEU A 100 -6.54 -5.90 0.06
C LEU A 100 -7.43 -6.00 1.30
N ALA A 101 -7.19 -6.99 2.16
CA ALA A 101 -8.00 -7.20 3.36
C ALA A 101 -7.91 -6.02 4.33
N VAL A 102 -6.78 -5.30 4.35
CA VAL A 102 -6.55 -4.13 5.22
C VAL A 102 -7.50 -2.98 4.88
N VAL A 103 -7.96 -2.89 3.62
CA VAL A 103 -8.95 -1.91 3.16
C VAL A 103 -10.35 -2.52 2.95
N GLY A 104 -10.58 -3.71 3.49
CA GLY A 104 -11.88 -4.40 3.45
C GLY A 104 -12.22 -5.06 2.11
N LEU A 105 -11.22 -5.33 1.28
CA LEU A 105 -11.34 -5.92 -0.04
C LEU A 105 -10.87 -7.39 -0.08
N VAL A 106 -11.28 -8.10 -1.12
CA VAL A 106 -10.79 -9.43 -1.49
C VAL A 106 -10.55 -9.50 -2.99
N ALA A 107 -9.58 -10.30 -3.43
CA ALA A 107 -9.34 -10.54 -4.86
C ALA A 107 -10.31 -11.58 -5.44
#